data_AF-A0A4S1E3G5-F1
#
_entry.id   AF-A0A4S1E3G5-F1
#
_cell.length_a   1.000
_cell.length_b   1.000
_cell.length_c   1.000
_cell.angle_alpha   90.00
_cell.angle_beta   90.00
_cell.angle_gamma   90.00
#
_symmetry.space_group_name_H-M   'P 1'
#
loop_
_entity.id
_entity.type
_entity.pdbx_description
1 polymer ?
#
loop_
_entity_poly.entity_id
_entity_poly.type
_entity_poly.pdbx_seq_one_letter_code
_entity_poly.pdbx_strand_id
1 'polypeptide(L)'
;VLRWLALQRQVQFANATIIWEDTYRQLPPEIISPVQIDVQNRNGRHYVALQEGTAEQPEGLAVLADLRSPVEEGDNLEAMDGQLYMRARTGFESLLALGLDKNTDWSVYPESLELLVNVEKGRFTDIRFKAEASDLHGAFYGQQLAAQKMSVFMSSSWADLDRWLGQRDWQSTAPVQSMAVMQGVKIGAGQLWQEDLFLDRLAVELDGRGRAWQLNTFLVENEELYLHAQGNWRPDPDYELGWLDLQGRLEHVQLSTLYKYFPDDVGEDVIVWLKAGLQKGWLEQGKFTLQGDVDAFPFQSEQGKGYFDVTAAVRDAQIDYWQASARERTWPVLRDIQGQLRVERAGLYGTFTQASVLIDPASPVQATKLDITIPNMEHDSIVHIDAQSHGSAASYAPLFKNSPLGEMVNHELDALRAEGQWDVPLKLAVPLQAGKPVTVAGHVAMQNTALRVYDYLPPMRRLQGRLYFTEDAVWAENLRGSWLGQPLTIEKGVAYEGNQPAKYPGLTFKGSVDMQQARPWIPAMWHERVQGRTPFQFVLNVLPSDVVLTFDSDLNGLIVDMPLPMQKPAEQRWPLQLRWQGAGPTTSQLSVALGRSFYASFLHDTA
;
A
#
# COMPACT_ATOMS: atom_id res chain seq x y z
N VAL A 1 -3.75 -13.09 -67.94
CA VAL A 1 -5.15 -12.89 -67.49
C VAL A 1 -5.40 -11.45 -67.04
N LEU A 2 -4.64 -10.91 -66.07
CA LEU A 2 -4.82 -9.53 -65.56
C LEU A 2 -4.80 -8.44 -66.65
N ARG A 3 -3.83 -8.50 -67.58
CA ARG A 3 -3.79 -7.57 -68.73
C ARG A 3 -5.02 -7.65 -69.63
N TRP A 4 -5.62 -8.83 -69.78
CA TRP A 4 -6.85 -9.00 -70.56
C TRP A 4 -8.06 -8.42 -69.83
N LEU A 5 -8.15 -8.61 -68.51
CA LEU A 5 -9.19 -8.03 -67.66
C LEU A 5 -9.16 -6.49 -67.70
N ALA A 6 -7.98 -5.89 -67.63
CA ALA A 6 -7.82 -4.42 -67.69
C ALA A 6 -8.34 -3.79 -69.00
N LEU A 7 -8.29 -4.55 -70.11
CA LEU A 7 -8.79 -4.10 -71.42
C LEU A 7 -10.32 -4.20 -71.56
N GLN A 8 -11.01 -4.93 -70.69
CA GLN A 8 -12.47 -5.08 -70.77
C GLN A 8 -13.15 -3.90 -70.09
N ARG A 9 -14.16 -3.29 -70.72
CA ARG A 9 -14.92 -2.19 -70.10
C ARG A 9 -15.62 -2.62 -68.80
N GLN A 10 -16.18 -3.82 -68.78
CA GLN A 10 -16.78 -4.42 -67.60
C GLN A 10 -16.71 -5.94 -67.67
N VAL A 11 -16.41 -6.60 -66.56
CA VAL A 11 -16.47 -8.05 -66.40
C VAL A 11 -17.13 -8.38 -65.07
N GLN A 12 -18.13 -9.24 -65.10
CA GLN A 12 -18.81 -9.74 -63.90
C GLN A 12 -18.67 -11.25 -63.81
N PHE A 13 -18.25 -11.72 -62.63
CA PHE A 13 -18.25 -13.13 -62.26
C PHE A 13 -19.29 -13.31 -61.16
N ALA A 14 -20.26 -14.20 -61.39
CA ALA A 14 -21.29 -14.55 -60.43
C ALA A 14 -21.11 -15.99 -59.98
N ASN A 15 -21.30 -16.24 -58.67
CA ASN A 15 -21.15 -17.56 -58.05
C ASN A 15 -19.78 -18.20 -58.35
N ALA A 16 -18.74 -17.38 -58.39
CA ALA A 16 -17.37 -17.86 -58.55
C ALA A 16 -16.91 -18.60 -57.29
N THR A 17 -15.93 -19.48 -57.45
CA THR A 17 -15.21 -20.11 -56.34
C THR A 17 -13.76 -19.68 -56.42
N ILE A 18 -13.23 -19.16 -55.33
CA ILE A 18 -11.80 -18.84 -55.19
C ILE A 18 -11.17 -19.90 -54.30
N ILE A 19 -10.04 -20.44 -54.73
CA ILE A 19 -9.20 -21.33 -53.91
C ILE A 19 -7.95 -20.52 -53.57
N TRP A 20 -7.80 -20.16 -52.30
CA TRP A 20 -6.67 -19.42 -51.78
C TRP A 20 -5.61 -20.39 -51.27
N GLU A 21 -4.44 -20.37 -51.92
CA GLU A 21 -3.30 -21.19 -51.51
C GLU A 21 -2.25 -20.31 -50.82
N ASP A 22 -2.15 -20.42 -49.50
CA ASP A 22 -1.14 -19.70 -48.73
C ASP A 22 0.20 -20.44 -48.75
N THR A 23 0.89 -20.33 -49.88
CA THR A 23 2.22 -20.92 -50.07
C THR A 23 3.29 -20.32 -49.15
N TYR A 24 3.08 -19.10 -48.66
CA TYR A 24 4.02 -18.40 -47.79
C TYR A 24 4.05 -19.00 -46.38
N ARG A 25 2.87 -19.26 -45.79
CA ARG A 25 2.74 -19.89 -44.47
C ARG A 25 2.61 -21.41 -44.52
N GLN A 26 2.41 -21.98 -45.71
CA GLN A 26 2.15 -23.41 -45.93
C GLN A 26 0.88 -23.89 -45.22
N LEU A 27 -0.16 -23.05 -45.20
CA LEU A 27 -1.48 -23.41 -44.65
C LEU A 27 -2.31 -24.20 -45.68
N PRO A 28 -3.28 -25.02 -45.24
CA PRO A 28 -4.22 -25.68 -46.14
C PRO A 28 -4.93 -24.69 -47.08
N PRO A 29 -5.25 -25.08 -48.33
CA PRO A 29 -6.00 -24.22 -49.23
C PRO A 29 -7.38 -23.85 -48.65
N GLU A 30 -7.73 -22.58 -48.74
CA GLU A 30 -8.99 -22.03 -48.23
C GLU A 30 -9.94 -21.77 -49.40
N ILE A 31 -11.17 -22.29 -49.33
CA ILE A 31 -12.13 -22.23 -50.44
C ILE A 31 -13.20 -21.18 -50.10
N ILE A 32 -13.33 -20.19 -50.97
CA ILE A 32 -14.27 -19.07 -50.85
C ILE A 32 -15.35 -19.24 -51.91
N SER A 33 -16.59 -19.47 -51.50
CA SER A 33 -17.70 -19.70 -52.41
C SER A 33 -19.06 -19.52 -51.72
N PRO A 34 -20.05 -18.86 -52.33
CA PRO A 34 -19.98 -18.19 -53.64
C PRO A 34 -19.29 -16.82 -53.54
N VAL A 35 -18.64 -16.38 -54.63
CA VAL A 35 -18.04 -15.04 -54.73
C VAL A 35 -18.62 -14.29 -55.93
N GLN A 36 -18.93 -13.01 -55.72
CA GLN A 36 -19.27 -12.05 -56.77
C GLN A 36 -18.05 -11.17 -57.03
N ILE A 37 -17.68 -11.00 -58.29
CA ILE A 37 -16.56 -10.13 -58.70
C ILE A 37 -17.06 -9.21 -59.82
N ASP A 38 -16.98 -7.89 -59.61
CA ASP A 38 -17.29 -6.87 -60.62
C ASP A 38 -16.03 -6.06 -60.91
N VAL A 39 -15.59 -6.08 -62.15
CA VAL A 39 -14.45 -5.32 -62.67
C VAL A 39 -14.98 -4.29 -63.64
N GLN A 40 -14.77 -3.01 -63.37
CA GLN A 40 -15.18 -1.91 -64.23
C GLN A 40 -13.97 -1.06 -64.62
N ASN A 41 -13.71 -0.92 -65.92
CA ASN A 41 -12.58 -0.14 -66.43
C ASN A 41 -13.08 1.02 -67.30
N ARG A 42 -12.71 2.25 -66.95
CA ARG A 42 -13.12 3.46 -67.67
C ARG A 42 -12.05 4.55 -67.59
N ASN A 43 -11.58 5.01 -68.74
CA ASN A 43 -10.66 6.14 -68.88
C ASN A 43 -9.41 6.02 -67.98
N GLY A 44 -8.78 4.83 -67.97
CA GLY A 44 -7.62 4.54 -67.13
C GLY A 44 -7.94 4.39 -65.63
N ARG A 45 -9.21 4.37 -65.22
CA ARG A 45 -9.63 3.98 -63.86
C ARG A 45 -10.14 2.54 -63.88
N HIS A 46 -9.64 1.74 -62.95
CA HIS A 46 -9.94 0.32 -62.77
C HIS A 46 -10.55 0.14 -61.38
N TYR A 47 -11.83 -0.19 -61.35
CA TYR A 47 -12.55 -0.51 -60.12
C TYR A 47 -12.78 -2.02 -60.06
N VAL A 48 -12.36 -2.64 -58.97
CA VAL A 48 -12.58 -4.08 -58.72
C VAL A 48 -13.32 -4.20 -57.41
N ALA A 49 -14.49 -4.84 -57.42
CA ALA A 49 -15.21 -5.22 -56.23
C ALA A 49 -15.33 -6.75 -56.17
N LEU A 50 -14.93 -7.33 -55.05
CA LEU A 50 -15.09 -8.74 -54.72
C LEU A 50 -15.89 -8.81 -53.43
N GLN A 51 -16.93 -9.64 -53.41
CA GLN A 51 -17.75 -9.88 -52.24
C GLN A 51 -18.08 -11.37 -52.16
N GLU A 52 -17.73 -12.00 -51.05
CA GLU A 52 -18.19 -13.33 -50.69
C GLU A 52 -19.68 -13.29 -50.35
N GLY A 53 -20.39 -14.38 -50.64
CA GLY A 53 -21.82 -14.51 -50.46
C GLY A 53 -22.61 -13.98 -51.66
N THR A 54 -23.88 -13.66 -51.41
CA THR A 54 -24.79 -13.12 -52.43
C THR A 54 -25.00 -11.63 -52.23
N ALA A 55 -25.53 -10.94 -53.25
CA ALA A 55 -25.84 -9.51 -53.14
C ALA A 55 -26.84 -9.20 -52.00
N GLU A 56 -27.68 -10.16 -51.62
CA GLU A 56 -28.66 -10.05 -50.53
C GLU A 56 -28.10 -10.48 -49.16
N GLN A 57 -27.06 -11.33 -49.16
CA GLN A 57 -26.40 -11.86 -47.97
C GLN A 57 -24.87 -11.87 -48.18
N PRO A 58 -24.19 -10.73 -47.96
CA PRO A 58 -22.74 -10.67 -48.03
C PRO A 58 -22.12 -11.47 -46.87
N GLU A 59 -21.13 -12.29 -47.20
CA GLU A 59 -20.38 -13.14 -46.28
C GLU A 59 -18.96 -12.57 -46.01
N GLY A 60 -18.12 -13.37 -45.35
CA GLY A 60 -16.94 -12.98 -44.60
C GLY A 60 -15.91 -12.07 -45.30
N LEU A 61 -15.66 -12.24 -46.60
CA LEU A 61 -14.65 -11.48 -47.35
C LEU A 61 -15.24 -10.42 -48.31
N ALA A 62 -14.68 -9.21 -48.25
CA ALA A 62 -14.92 -8.13 -49.20
C ALA A 62 -13.59 -7.47 -49.61
N VAL A 63 -13.38 -7.25 -50.90
CA VAL A 63 -12.21 -6.52 -51.43
C VAL A 63 -12.68 -5.47 -52.42
N LEU A 64 -12.22 -4.24 -52.24
CA LEU A 64 -12.48 -3.12 -53.13
C LEU A 64 -11.14 -2.53 -53.57
N ALA A 65 -10.87 -2.48 -54.87
CA ALA A 65 -9.72 -1.79 -55.42
C ALA A 65 -10.19 -0.65 -56.32
N ASP A 66 -9.64 0.54 -56.12
CA ASP A 66 -9.84 1.70 -56.99
C ASP A 66 -8.47 2.19 -57.44
N LEU A 67 -8.10 1.83 -58.66
CA LEU A 67 -6.79 2.06 -59.23
C LEU A 67 -6.91 2.97 -60.45
N ARG A 68 -5.92 3.82 -60.66
CA ARG A 68 -5.84 4.77 -61.76
C ARG A 68 -4.50 4.64 -62.44
N SER A 69 -4.53 4.48 -63.75
CA SER A 69 -3.36 4.52 -64.60
C SER A 69 -3.15 5.93 -65.19
N PRO A 70 -1.89 6.41 -65.32
CA PRO A 70 -1.55 7.61 -66.06
C PRO A 70 -2.00 7.49 -67.53
N VAL A 71 -2.53 8.58 -68.09
CA VAL A 71 -3.05 8.63 -69.48
C VAL A 71 -1.96 8.27 -70.50
N GLU A 72 -0.71 8.59 -70.20
CA GLU A 72 0.46 8.34 -71.06
C GLU A 72 0.94 6.87 -71.04
N GLU A 73 0.59 6.12 -69.99
CA GLU A 73 1.04 4.74 -69.79
C GLU A 73 -0.01 3.68 -70.16
N GLY A 74 -1.22 4.10 -70.55
CA GLY A 74 -2.31 3.19 -70.95
C GLY A 74 -2.75 2.29 -69.78
N ASP A 75 -3.05 1.01 -70.02
CA ASP A 75 -3.46 0.07 -68.96
C ASP A 75 -2.24 -0.62 -68.29
N ASN A 76 -1.14 0.11 -68.08
CA ASN A 76 0.06 -0.40 -67.44
C ASN A 76 -0.15 -0.56 -65.92
N LEU A 77 -0.31 -1.81 -65.47
CA LEU A 77 -0.47 -2.18 -64.05
C LEU A 77 0.72 -1.70 -63.19
N GLU A 78 1.93 -1.63 -63.77
CA GLU A 78 3.15 -1.23 -63.07
C GLU A 78 3.25 0.28 -62.83
N ALA A 79 2.32 1.08 -63.37
CA ALA A 79 2.29 2.53 -63.22
C ALA A 79 1.03 3.04 -62.52
N MET A 80 0.21 2.14 -61.97
CA MET A 80 -1.05 2.52 -61.35
C MET A 80 -0.85 3.14 -59.97
N ASP A 81 -1.68 4.14 -59.69
CA ASP A 81 -1.84 4.76 -58.37
C ASP A 81 -3.27 4.51 -57.87
N GLY A 82 -3.46 4.31 -56.57
CA GLY A 82 -4.81 4.11 -56.02
C GLY A 82 -4.82 3.49 -54.64
N GLN A 83 -5.95 2.87 -54.30
CA GLN A 83 -6.17 2.25 -52.99
C GLN A 83 -6.83 0.88 -53.12
N LEU A 84 -6.38 -0.04 -52.28
CA LEU A 84 -6.97 -1.35 -52.06
C LEU A 84 -7.54 -1.39 -50.64
N TYR A 85 -8.85 -1.54 -50.51
CA TYR A 85 -9.53 -1.83 -49.25
C TYR A 85 -9.91 -3.31 -49.21
N MET A 86 -9.69 -3.95 -48.09
CA MET A 86 -10.10 -5.32 -47.84
C MET A 86 -10.72 -5.43 -46.45
N ARG A 87 -11.76 -6.24 -46.33
CA ARG A 87 -12.39 -6.59 -45.06
C ARG A 87 -12.63 -8.09 -45.04
N ALA A 88 -12.17 -8.76 -44.00
CA ALA A 88 -12.43 -10.17 -43.73
C ALA A 88 -13.12 -10.31 -42.37
N ARG A 89 -13.97 -11.33 -42.22
CA ARG A 89 -14.61 -11.76 -40.96
C ARG A 89 -14.37 -13.25 -40.75
N THR A 90 -14.80 -13.77 -39.61
CA THR A 90 -14.69 -15.18 -39.21
C THR A 90 -14.90 -16.17 -40.38
N GLY A 91 -14.05 -17.20 -40.44
CA GLY A 91 -14.01 -18.17 -41.54
C GLY A 91 -12.89 -17.94 -42.56
N PHE A 92 -12.03 -16.93 -42.36
CA PHE A 92 -10.86 -16.65 -43.20
C PHE A 92 -9.54 -16.82 -42.43
N GLU A 93 -9.24 -18.03 -41.96
CA GLU A 93 -8.16 -18.29 -40.98
C GLU A 93 -6.79 -17.81 -41.49
N SER A 94 -6.52 -17.95 -42.79
CA SER A 94 -5.26 -17.49 -43.36
C SER A 94 -5.10 -15.97 -43.23
N LEU A 95 -6.00 -15.13 -43.71
CA LEU A 95 -5.86 -13.66 -43.58
C LEU A 95 -5.92 -13.19 -42.12
N LEU A 96 -6.68 -13.86 -41.27
CA LEU A 96 -6.78 -13.51 -39.85
C LEU A 96 -5.47 -13.86 -39.10
N ALA A 97 -4.69 -14.83 -39.59
CA ALA A 97 -3.40 -15.23 -39.02
C ALA A 97 -2.22 -14.28 -39.36
N LEU A 98 -2.44 -13.03 -39.77
CA LEU A 98 -1.36 -12.08 -40.11
C LEU A 98 -0.55 -11.70 -38.85
N GLY A 99 0.38 -12.59 -38.49
CA GLY A 99 1.47 -12.39 -37.55
C GLY A 99 1.16 -12.54 -36.05
N LEU A 100 0.08 -13.24 -35.69
CA LEU A 100 -0.28 -13.55 -34.29
C LEU A 100 0.28 -14.89 -33.77
N ASP A 101 0.82 -15.73 -34.65
CA ASP A 101 0.95 -17.18 -34.38
C ASP A 101 2.33 -17.63 -33.84
N LYS A 102 3.36 -16.76 -33.77
CA LYS A 102 4.74 -17.26 -33.55
C LYS A 102 5.63 -16.55 -32.54
N ASN A 103 5.22 -15.41 -31.97
CA ASN A 103 5.94 -14.76 -30.86
C ASN A 103 5.05 -14.56 -29.61
N THR A 104 3.81 -15.04 -29.69
CA THR A 104 2.78 -14.86 -28.68
C THR A 104 2.10 -16.22 -28.54
N ASP A 105 2.02 -16.75 -27.32
CA ASP A 105 1.22 -17.95 -27.01
C ASP A 105 -0.31 -17.67 -27.09
N TRP A 106 -0.69 -16.70 -27.92
CA TRP A 106 -2.05 -16.20 -28.04
C TRP A 106 -2.76 -17.05 -29.08
N SER A 107 -3.82 -17.72 -28.65
CA SER A 107 -4.52 -18.74 -29.44
C SER A 107 -5.72 -18.17 -30.21
N VAL A 108 -5.66 -16.89 -30.64
CA VAL A 108 -6.84 -16.17 -31.14
C VAL A 108 -6.63 -15.60 -32.53
N TYR A 109 -7.50 -16.02 -33.45
CA TYR A 109 -7.69 -15.36 -34.74
C TYR A 109 -8.64 -14.17 -34.58
N PRO A 110 -8.36 -13.01 -35.17
CA PRO A 110 -9.29 -11.89 -35.15
C PRO A 110 -10.64 -12.29 -35.74
N GLU A 111 -11.72 -11.80 -35.17
CA GLU A 111 -13.08 -12.00 -35.71
C GLU A 111 -13.36 -11.11 -36.91
N SER A 112 -12.66 -9.98 -37.00
CA SER A 112 -12.69 -9.09 -38.14
C SER A 112 -11.34 -8.45 -38.39
N LEU A 113 -11.02 -8.27 -39.67
CA LEU A 113 -9.83 -7.59 -40.14
C LEU A 113 -10.22 -6.63 -41.26
N GLU A 114 -9.76 -5.39 -41.16
CA GLU A 114 -9.85 -4.39 -42.21
C GLU A 114 -8.45 -3.93 -42.61
N LEU A 115 -8.18 -3.88 -43.91
CA LEU A 115 -6.91 -3.46 -44.49
C LEU A 115 -7.18 -2.37 -45.51
N LEU A 116 -6.33 -1.34 -45.50
CA LEU A 116 -6.29 -0.33 -46.54
C LEU A 116 -4.83 -0.14 -46.97
N VAL A 117 -4.55 -0.41 -48.24
CA VAL A 117 -3.22 -0.35 -48.83
C VAL A 117 -3.21 0.71 -49.92
N ASN A 118 -2.27 1.65 -49.85
CA ASN A 118 -2.03 2.60 -50.92
C ASN A 118 -1.15 1.94 -52.00
N VAL A 119 -1.45 2.26 -53.27
CA VAL A 119 -0.65 1.85 -54.42
C VAL A 119 -0.10 3.11 -55.06
N GLU A 120 1.21 3.18 -55.28
CA GLU A 120 1.86 4.24 -56.04
C GLU A 120 2.83 3.62 -57.05
N LYS A 121 2.71 3.99 -58.32
CA LYS A 121 3.53 3.45 -59.42
C LYS A 121 3.60 1.92 -59.38
N GLY A 122 2.43 1.29 -59.26
CA GLY A 122 2.27 -0.16 -59.22
C GLY A 122 2.84 -0.86 -57.98
N ARG A 123 3.28 -0.12 -56.94
CA ARG A 123 3.85 -0.68 -55.71
C ARG A 123 2.99 -0.34 -54.51
N PHE A 124 2.88 -1.27 -53.58
CA PHE A 124 2.26 -1.02 -52.28
C PHE A 124 3.19 -0.14 -51.44
N THR A 125 2.65 0.96 -50.90
CA THR A 125 3.43 1.98 -50.17
C THR A 125 3.08 2.02 -48.70
N ASP A 126 1.85 2.41 -48.36
CA ASP A 126 1.35 2.49 -47.00
C ASP A 126 0.32 1.40 -46.74
N ILE A 127 0.27 0.92 -45.51
CA ILE A 127 -0.78 0.04 -45.03
C ILE A 127 -1.37 0.56 -43.73
N ARG A 128 -2.69 0.49 -43.64
CA ARG A 128 -3.45 0.63 -42.40
C ARG A 128 -4.21 -0.66 -42.17
N PHE A 129 -4.10 -1.22 -40.98
CA PHE A 129 -4.92 -2.35 -40.57
C PHE A 129 -5.68 -2.07 -39.29
N LYS A 130 -6.88 -2.62 -39.19
CA LYS A 130 -7.68 -2.69 -37.97
C LYS A 130 -8.12 -4.13 -37.78
N ALA A 131 -7.93 -4.67 -36.57
CA ALA A 131 -8.37 -6.01 -36.22
C ALA A 131 -9.17 -5.97 -34.91
N GLU A 132 -10.21 -6.80 -34.81
CA GLU A 132 -10.96 -7.02 -33.58
C GLU A 132 -10.99 -8.50 -33.25
N ALA A 133 -10.84 -8.83 -31.97
CA ALA A 133 -10.85 -10.18 -31.44
C ALA A 133 -11.57 -10.21 -30.10
N SER A 134 -12.10 -11.38 -29.73
CA SER A 134 -12.75 -11.62 -28.44
C SER A 134 -12.31 -12.95 -27.85
N ASP A 135 -12.56 -13.11 -26.55
CA ASP A 135 -12.16 -14.28 -25.76
C ASP A 135 -10.67 -14.61 -25.91
N LEU A 136 -9.84 -13.59 -25.70
CA LEU A 136 -8.40 -13.69 -25.83
C LEU A 136 -7.82 -14.42 -24.64
N HIS A 137 -6.96 -15.40 -24.91
CA HIS A 137 -6.13 -16.09 -23.93
C HIS A 137 -4.73 -16.28 -24.51
N GLY A 138 -3.72 -16.03 -23.69
CA GLY A 138 -2.34 -16.27 -24.05
C GLY A 138 -1.41 -16.07 -22.87
N ALA A 139 -0.11 -16.09 -23.14
CA ALA A 139 0.91 -15.74 -22.17
C ALA A 139 1.77 -14.58 -22.68
N PHE A 140 2.28 -13.78 -21.74
CA PHE A 140 3.23 -12.70 -21.99
C PHE A 140 4.22 -12.65 -20.83
N TYR A 141 5.51 -12.85 -21.11
CA TYR A 141 6.59 -12.86 -20.11
C TYR A 141 6.26 -13.70 -18.86
N GLY A 142 5.86 -14.96 -19.07
CA GLY A 142 5.55 -15.89 -17.98
C GLY A 142 4.23 -15.59 -17.24
N GLN A 143 3.48 -14.56 -17.61
CA GLN A 143 2.15 -14.27 -17.07
C GLN A 143 1.04 -14.71 -18.01
N GLN A 144 -0.02 -15.30 -17.46
CA GLN A 144 -1.24 -15.59 -18.21
C GLN A 144 -1.99 -14.28 -18.46
N LEU A 145 -2.41 -14.06 -19.69
CA LEU A 145 -3.23 -12.92 -20.08
C LEU A 145 -4.55 -13.42 -20.65
N ALA A 146 -5.64 -12.81 -20.23
CA ALA A 146 -6.94 -12.97 -20.88
C ALA A 146 -7.62 -11.62 -21.09
N ALA A 147 -8.44 -11.49 -22.13
CA ALA A 147 -9.24 -10.30 -22.37
C ALA A 147 -10.55 -10.66 -23.07
N GLN A 148 -11.66 -10.00 -22.70
CA GLN A 148 -12.96 -10.24 -23.32
C GLN A 148 -13.03 -9.70 -24.76
N LYS A 149 -12.40 -8.55 -24.99
CA LYS A 149 -12.31 -7.93 -26.31
C LYS A 149 -10.97 -7.22 -26.48
N MET A 150 -10.44 -7.28 -27.69
CA MET A 150 -9.27 -6.52 -28.14
C MET A 150 -9.58 -5.87 -29.48
N SER A 151 -9.14 -4.62 -29.63
CA SER A 151 -9.18 -3.88 -30.88
C SER A 151 -7.80 -3.31 -31.14
N VAL A 152 -7.22 -3.66 -32.27
CA VAL A 152 -5.90 -3.20 -32.71
C VAL A 152 -6.05 -2.35 -33.94
N PHE A 153 -5.33 -1.26 -33.98
CA PHE A 153 -5.11 -0.44 -35.16
C PHE A 153 -3.60 -0.30 -35.36
N MET A 154 -3.14 -0.38 -36.60
CA MET A 154 -1.77 -0.08 -36.96
C MET A 154 -1.71 0.62 -38.31
N SER A 155 -0.77 1.53 -38.47
CA SER A 155 -0.39 2.12 -39.75
C SER A 155 1.13 2.13 -39.92
N SER A 156 1.61 1.72 -41.09
CA SER A 156 3.04 1.72 -41.43
C SER A 156 3.26 1.68 -42.95
N SER A 157 4.50 1.48 -43.39
CA SER A 157 4.82 1.15 -44.77
C SER A 157 4.58 -0.33 -45.06
N TRP A 158 4.20 -0.63 -46.30
CA TRP A 158 4.10 -2.01 -46.78
C TRP A 158 5.42 -2.75 -46.67
N ALA A 159 6.54 -2.08 -46.96
CA ALA A 159 7.87 -2.67 -46.89
C ALA A 159 8.25 -3.12 -45.47
N ASP A 160 7.82 -2.38 -44.44
CA ASP A 160 8.05 -2.77 -43.04
C ASP A 160 7.16 -3.95 -42.64
N LEU A 161 5.89 -3.98 -43.09
CA LEU A 161 5.02 -5.14 -42.88
C LEU A 161 5.57 -6.40 -43.56
N ASP A 162 5.99 -6.29 -44.83
CA ASP A 162 6.56 -7.40 -45.60
C ASP A 162 7.81 -7.96 -44.91
N ARG A 163 8.69 -7.08 -44.38
CA ARG A 163 9.85 -7.50 -43.59
C ARG A 163 9.44 -8.18 -42.28
N TRP A 164 8.46 -7.63 -41.56
CA TRP A 164 7.99 -8.21 -40.30
C TRP A 164 7.37 -9.60 -40.51
N LEU A 165 6.53 -9.77 -41.54
CA LEU A 165 5.99 -11.08 -41.92
C LEU A 165 7.14 -12.04 -42.30
N GLY A 166 8.07 -11.55 -43.14
CA GLY A 166 9.24 -12.23 -43.70
C GLY A 166 10.26 -12.77 -42.70
N GLN A 167 10.86 -11.86 -41.94
CA GLN A 167 12.06 -12.07 -41.12
C GLN A 167 11.76 -11.98 -39.62
N ARG A 168 10.64 -11.37 -39.23
CA ARG A 168 10.20 -11.21 -37.83
C ARG A 168 11.17 -10.46 -36.92
N ASP A 169 12.05 -9.67 -37.52
CA ASP A 169 12.81 -8.67 -36.80
C ASP A 169 12.06 -7.34 -36.89
N TRP A 170 11.76 -6.75 -35.74
CA TRP A 170 11.17 -5.44 -35.69
C TRP A 170 12.27 -4.37 -35.84
N GLN A 171 12.46 -3.96 -37.09
CA GLN A 171 13.24 -2.77 -37.42
C GLN A 171 12.50 -1.96 -38.47
N SER A 172 11.70 -0.99 -38.01
CA SER A 172 10.91 -0.17 -38.92
C SER A 172 11.77 0.87 -39.64
N THR A 173 11.62 0.97 -40.96
CA THR A 173 12.28 2.00 -41.78
C THR A 173 11.41 3.24 -41.95
N ALA A 174 10.10 3.10 -41.84
CA ALA A 174 9.10 4.17 -41.82
C ALA A 174 8.51 4.39 -40.42
N PRO A 175 7.77 5.50 -40.19
CA PRO A 175 6.97 5.67 -38.99
C PRO A 175 5.91 4.56 -38.86
N VAL A 176 5.76 4.03 -37.66
CA VAL A 176 4.69 3.09 -37.29
C VAL A 176 3.85 3.78 -36.25
N GLN A 177 2.53 3.74 -36.43
CA GLN A 177 1.58 4.14 -35.39
C GLN A 177 0.74 2.92 -35.07
N SER A 178 0.53 2.68 -33.79
CA SER A 178 -0.25 1.54 -33.32
C SER A 178 -1.06 1.90 -32.10
N MET A 179 -2.27 1.36 -32.03
CA MET A 179 -3.16 1.51 -30.89
C MET A 179 -3.80 0.16 -30.60
N ALA A 180 -3.72 -0.29 -29.37
CA ALA A 180 -4.43 -1.46 -28.87
C ALA A 180 -5.35 -1.04 -27.73
N VAL A 181 -6.61 -1.45 -27.78
CA VAL A 181 -7.58 -1.28 -26.70
C VAL A 181 -8.12 -2.65 -26.33
N MET A 182 -8.01 -3.01 -25.07
CA MET A 182 -8.52 -4.24 -24.50
C MET A 182 -9.58 -3.94 -23.43
N GLN A 183 -10.57 -4.82 -23.31
CA GLN A 183 -11.65 -4.73 -22.32
C GLN A 183 -11.75 -6.02 -21.53
N GLY A 184 -12.06 -5.91 -20.24
CA GLY A 184 -12.20 -7.05 -19.33
C GLY A 184 -10.91 -7.87 -19.29
N VAL A 185 -9.79 -7.22 -19.01
CA VAL A 185 -8.44 -7.81 -19.00
C VAL A 185 -8.19 -8.50 -17.67
N LYS A 186 -7.67 -9.72 -17.73
CA LYS A 186 -7.10 -10.43 -16.60
C LYS A 186 -5.61 -10.65 -16.85
N ILE A 187 -4.77 -10.21 -15.92
CA ILE A 187 -3.35 -10.57 -15.85
C ILE A 187 -3.21 -11.52 -14.67
N GLY A 188 -2.87 -12.77 -14.95
CA GLY A 188 -2.65 -13.77 -13.91
C GLY A 188 -1.34 -13.52 -13.18
N ALA A 189 -1.32 -13.84 -11.88
CA ALA A 189 -0.09 -13.84 -11.08
C ALA A 189 1.03 -14.65 -11.75
N GLY A 190 2.26 -14.17 -11.66
CA GLY A 190 3.42 -14.75 -12.31
C GLY A 190 4.72 -14.01 -11.99
N GLN A 191 5.62 -13.91 -12.97
CA GLN A 191 6.96 -13.36 -12.75
C GLN A 191 7.00 -11.85 -12.45
N LEU A 192 6.03 -11.07 -12.93
CA LEU A 192 6.04 -9.61 -12.74
C LEU A 192 5.11 -9.17 -11.60
N TRP A 193 3.98 -9.86 -11.41
CA TRP A 193 2.98 -9.54 -10.39
C TRP A 193 2.69 -10.77 -9.52
N GLN A 194 2.65 -10.59 -8.20
CA GLN A 194 2.34 -11.66 -7.25
C GLN A 194 0.84 -12.01 -7.17
N GLU A 195 -0.04 -11.10 -7.60
CA GLU A 195 -1.49 -11.22 -7.47
C GLU A 195 -2.18 -11.10 -8.84
N ASP A 196 -3.35 -11.73 -8.98
CA ASP A 196 -4.19 -11.59 -10.19
C ASP A 196 -4.69 -10.13 -10.31
N LEU A 197 -4.46 -9.52 -11.46
CA LEU A 197 -4.98 -8.19 -11.80
C LEU A 197 -6.18 -8.31 -12.74
N PHE A 198 -7.22 -7.55 -12.44
CA PHE A 198 -8.39 -7.39 -13.29
C PHE A 198 -8.50 -5.92 -13.67
N LEU A 199 -8.61 -5.63 -14.96
CA LEU A 199 -8.72 -4.27 -15.50
C LEU A 199 -9.96 -4.20 -16.39
N ASP A 200 -10.81 -3.19 -16.20
CA ASP A 200 -11.98 -3.01 -17.06
C ASP A 200 -11.54 -2.61 -18.48
N ARG A 201 -10.50 -1.77 -18.57
CA ARG A 201 -9.94 -1.32 -19.83
C ARG A 201 -8.45 -1.06 -19.74
N LEU A 202 -7.74 -1.51 -20.77
CA LEU A 202 -6.33 -1.21 -21.03
C LEU A 202 -6.24 -0.60 -22.43
N ALA A 203 -5.66 0.58 -22.58
CA ALA A 203 -5.37 1.16 -23.89
C ALA A 203 -3.91 1.59 -24.00
N VAL A 204 -3.29 1.23 -25.12
CA VAL A 204 -1.88 1.47 -25.42
C VAL A 204 -1.78 2.08 -26.80
N GLU A 205 -1.16 3.25 -26.90
CA GLU A 205 -0.83 3.92 -28.16
C GLU A 205 0.70 4.07 -28.25
N LEU A 206 1.27 3.48 -29.29
CA LEU A 206 2.71 3.45 -29.54
C LEU A 206 3.02 3.97 -30.94
N ASP A 207 3.90 4.95 -31.00
CA ASP A 207 4.54 5.42 -32.22
C ASP A 207 6.00 4.96 -32.25
N GLY A 208 6.49 4.53 -33.41
CA GLY A 208 7.83 3.94 -33.49
C GLY A 208 8.55 4.21 -34.80
N ARG A 209 9.88 4.24 -34.71
CA ARG A 209 10.78 4.18 -35.88
C ARG A 209 12.08 3.50 -35.49
N GLY A 210 12.59 2.61 -36.35
CA GLY A 210 13.75 1.78 -36.00
C GLY A 210 13.38 0.80 -34.89
N ARG A 211 14.10 0.87 -33.77
CA ARG A 211 13.86 0.02 -32.59
C ARG A 211 13.38 0.82 -31.37
N ALA A 212 13.23 2.14 -31.47
CA ALA A 212 12.73 2.97 -30.39
C ALA A 212 11.21 3.16 -30.51
N TRP A 213 10.54 3.20 -29.36
CA TRP A 213 9.10 3.36 -29.26
C TRP A 213 8.76 4.54 -28.35
N GLN A 214 7.86 5.39 -28.82
CA GLN A 214 7.22 6.43 -28.05
C GLN A 214 5.85 5.92 -27.61
N LEU A 215 5.61 5.90 -26.31
CA LEU A 215 4.34 5.60 -25.70
C LEU A 215 3.54 6.90 -25.58
N ASN A 216 2.61 7.11 -26.50
CA ASN A 216 1.74 8.29 -26.50
C ASN A 216 0.65 8.20 -25.44
N THR A 217 0.12 6.99 -25.23
CA THR A 217 -0.93 6.74 -24.24
C THR A 217 -0.74 5.35 -23.66
N PHE A 218 -0.73 5.27 -22.34
CA PHE A 218 -0.96 4.05 -21.58
C PHE A 218 -2.03 4.35 -20.55
N LEU A 219 -3.21 3.80 -20.77
CA LEU A 219 -4.39 4.01 -19.95
C LEU A 219 -4.80 2.70 -19.31
N VAL A 220 -4.92 2.71 -18.00
CA VAL A 220 -5.53 1.64 -17.21
C VAL A 220 -6.73 2.22 -16.49
N GLU A 221 -7.89 1.59 -16.66
CA GLU A 221 -9.15 2.00 -16.07
C GLU A 221 -9.82 0.78 -15.40
N ASN A 222 -10.20 0.96 -14.14
CA ASN A 222 -10.91 0.02 -13.28
C ASN A 222 -11.64 0.82 -12.18
N GLU A 223 -12.62 0.23 -11.50
CA GLU A 223 -13.33 0.84 -10.36
C GLU A 223 -12.38 1.35 -9.26
N GLU A 224 -11.28 0.63 -9.04
CA GLU A 224 -10.32 0.86 -7.97
C GLU A 224 -9.01 1.56 -8.41
N LEU A 225 -8.83 1.83 -9.72
CA LEU A 225 -7.62 2.41 -10.29
C LEU A 225 -7.92 3.15 -11.61
N TYR A 226 -7.46 4.39 -11.70
CA TYR A 226 -7.34 5.10 -12.99
C TYR A 226 -5.94 5.69 -13.16
N LEU A 227 -5.24 5.22 -14.19
CA LEU A 227 -3.85 5.58 -14.49
C LEU A 227 -3.71 5.98 -15.96
N HIS A 228 -3.06 7.11 -16.20
CA HIS A 228 -2.66 7.55 -17.54
C HIS A 228 -1.16 7.88 -17.58
N ALA A 229 -0.44 7.31 -18.53
CA ALA A 229 1.00 7.49 -18.69
C ALA A 229 1.43 7.67 -20.14
N GLN A 230 2.61 8.23 -20.31
CA GLN A 230 3.27 8.45 -21.59
C GLN A 230 4.79 8.37 -21.39
N GLY A 231 5.54 8.14 -22.45
CA GLY A 231 6.99 8.11 -22.35
C GLY A 231 7.68 7.51 -23.56
N ASN A 232 8.89 7.03 -23.36
CA ASN A 232 9.73 6.47 -24.41
C ASN A 232 10.41 5.20 -23.90
N TRP A 233 10.52 4.22 -24.79
CA TRP A 233 11.31 3.02 -24.61
C TRP A 233 12.34 2.90 -25.73
N ARG A 234 13.53 2.43 -25.39
CA ARG A 234 14.57 2.11 -26.35
C ARG A 234 15.28 0.82 -25.94
N PRO A 235 15.70 -0.03 -26.89
CA PRO A 235 16.59 -1.13 -26.57
C PRO A 235 17.92 -0.56 -26.07
N ASP A 236 18.55 -1.30 -25.18
CA ASP A 236 19.88 -1.00 -24.69
C ASP A 236 20.73 -2.28 -24.76
N PRO A 237 21.94 -2.27 -25.34
CA PRO A 237 22.75 -3.49 -25.44
C PRO A 237 23.16 -4.06 -24.07
N ASP A 238 23.20 -3.21 -23.05
CA ASP A 238 23.62 -3.58 -21.70
C ASP A 238 22.44 -4.14 -20.85
N TYR A 239 21.19 -3.99 -21.31
CA TYR A 239 19.96 -4.30 -20.56
C TYR A 239 18.97 -5.11 -21.41
N GLU A 240 18.50 -6.26 -20.92
CA GLU A 240 17.69 -7.20 -21.70
C GLU A 240 16.31 -6.63 -22.02
N LEU A 241 15.68 -5.96 -21.04
CA LEU A 241 14.39 -5.29 -21.21
C LEU A 241 14.49 -3.83 -21.68
N GLY A 242 15.72 -3.32 -21.84
CA GLY A 242 16.01 -1.99 -22.37
C GLY A 242 15.80 -0.84 -21.38
N TRP A 243 15.83 0.38 -21.92
CA TRP A 243 15.73 1.62 -21.14
C TRP A 243 14.37 2.28 -21.31
N LEU A 244 13.77 2.68 -20.19
CA LEU A 244 12.43 3.21 -20.10
C LEU A 244 12.44 4.61 -19.47
N ASP A 245 11.69 5.54 -20.05
CA ASP A 245 11.44 6.88 -19.52
C ASP A 245 9.92 7.13 -19.56
N LEU A 246 9.24 6.98 -18.43
CA LEU A 246 7.80 7.12 -18.28
C LEU A 246 7.47 8.23 -17.30
N GLN A 247 6.38 8.93 -17.61
CA GLN A 247 5.71 9.83 -16.68
C GLN A 247 4.20 9.62 -16.77
N GLY A 248 3.51 9.76 -15.65
CA GLY A 248 2.07 9.57 -15.63
C GLY A 248 1.38 10.17 -14.43
N ARG A 249 0.07 9.98 -14.42
CA ARG A 249 -0.85 10.46 -13.38
C ARG A 249 -1.72 9.30 -12.93
N LEU A 250 -1.99 9.30 -11.64
CA LEU A 250 -2.92 8.42 -10.96
C LEU A 250 -4.08 9.29 -10.50
N GLU A 251 -5.26 9.16 -11.08
CA GLU A 251 -6.39 9.98 -10.65
C GLU A 251 -6.89 9.51 -9.28
N HIS A 252 -7.09 8.21 -9.15
CA HIS A 252 -7.45 7.55 -7.91
C HIS A 252 -6.91 6.12 -7.85
N VAL A 253 -6.57 5.66 -6.64
CA VAL A 253 -6.27 4.26 -6.32
C VAL A 253 -6.89 3.92 -4.97
N GLN A 254 -7.62 2.81 -4.87
CA GLN A 254 -8.13 2.35 -3.59
C GLN A 254 -7.01 1.74 -2.74
N LEU A 255 -6.82 2.23 -1.52
CA LEU A 255 -5.72 1.78 -0.67
C LEU A 255 -5.79 0.29 -0.32
N SER A 256 -7.00 -0.25 -0.16
CA SER A 256 -7.19 -1.66 0.18
C SER A 256 -6.87 -2.63 -0.95
N THR A 257 -6.62 -2.15 -2.17
CA THR A 257 -6.19 -2.97 -3.31
C THR A 257 -4.78 -2.63 -3.77
N LEU A 258 -4.12 -1.65 -3.14
CA LEU A 258 -2.80 -1.15 -3.52
C LEU A 258 -1.74 -2.25 -3.58
N TYR A 259 -1.82 -3.23 -2.66
CA TYR A 259 -0.90 -4.36 -2.58
C TYR A 259 -0.85 -5.20 -3.88
N LYS A 260 -1.91 -5.18 -4.71
CA LYS A 260 -1.96 -5.92 -5.98
C LYS A 260 -1.01 -5.34 -7.03
N TYR A 261 -0.72 -4.04 -6.96
CA TYR A 261 0.03 -3.29 -7.97
C TYR A 261 1.52 -3.12 -7.64
N PHE A 262 2.04 -3.91 -6.70
CA PHE A 262 3.48 -3.97 -6.42
C PHE A 262 4.12 -5.14 -7.17
N PRO A 263 5.32 -4.94 -7.75
CA PRO A 263 6.02 -6.00 -8.47
C PRO A 263 6.64 -7.02 -7.51
N ASP A 264 7.14 -8.11 -8.08
CA ASP A 264 7.70 -9.23 -7.31
C ASP A 264 8.95 -8.88 -6.49
N ASP A 265 9.69 -7.83 -6.86
CA ASP A 265 10.87 -7.34 -6.12
C ASP A 265 10.54 -6.77 -4.73
N VAL A 266 9.26 -6.54 -4.43
CA VAL A 266 8.82 -6.15 -3.09
C VAL A 266 8.67 -7.39 -2.22
N GLY A 267 9.32 -7.39 -1.06
CA GLY A 267 9.34 -8.53 -0.15
C GLY A 267 7.93 -8.98 0.27
N GLU A 268 7.73 -10.30 0.35
CA GLU A 268 6.44 -10.92 0.71
C GLU A 268 5.87 -10.38 2.04
N ASP A 269 6.73 -10.16 3.04
CA ASP A 269 6.34 -9.59 4.34
C ASP A 269 5.69 -8.19 4.19
N VAL A 270 6.16 -7.39 3.22
CA VAL A 270 5.60 -6.06 2.93
C VAL A 270 4.22 -6.21 2.28
N ILE A 271 4.06 -7.13 1.33
CA ILE A 271 2.77 -7.38 0.67
C ILE A 271 1.74 -7.88 1.70
N VAL A 272 2.12 -8.80 2.57
CA VAL A 272 1.27 -9.30 3.67
C VAL A 272 0.89 -8.15 4.61
N TRP A 273 1.84 -7.28 4.95
CA TRP A 273 1.58 -6.11 5.79
C TRP A 273 0.62 -5.12 5.13
N LEU A 274 0.84 -4.77 3.85
CA LEU A 274 -0.01 -3.85 3.09
C LEU A 274 -1.43 -4.41 2.94
N LYS A 275 -1.56 -5.70 2.62
CA LYS A 275 -2.84 -6.37 2.38
C LYS A 275 -3.76 -6.36 3.59
N ALA A 276 -3.23 -6.61 4.79
CA ALA A 276 -4.05 -6.60 6.01
C ALA A 276 -4.05 -5.25 6.73
N GLY A 277 -3.01 -4.43 6.55
CA GLY A 277 -2.86 -3.14 7.22
C GLY A 277 -3.60 -2.00 6.53
N LEU A 278 -3.61 -1.95 5.18
CA LEU A 278 -4.34 -0.92 4.45
C LEU A 278 -5.81 -1.33 4.26
N GLN A 279 -6.66 -0.93 5.20
CA GLN A 279 -8.05 -1.41 5.24
C GLN A 279 -9.01 -0.57 4.40
N LYS A 280 -8.83 0.75 4.36
CA LYS A 280 -9.68 1.70 3.61
C LYS A 280 -8.91 2.95 3.21
N GLY A 281 -9.50 3.69 2.27
CA GLY A 281 -9.06 5.02 1.85
C GLY A 281 -8.65 5.06 0.39
N TRP A 282 -8.25 6.26 -0.06
CA TRP A 282 -7.93 6.53 -1.44
C TRP A 282 -6.60 7.29 -1.56
N LEU A 283 -5.81 6.91 -2.55
CA LEU A 283 -4.75 7.76 -3.11
C LEU A 283 -5.37 8.56 -4.24
N GLU A 284 -5.20 9.88 -4.25
CA GLU A 284 -5.75 10.76 -5.27
C GLU A 284 -4.69 11.73 -5.80
N GLN A 285 -4.91 12.23 -7.02
CA GLN A 285 -4.08 13.28 -7.64
C GLN A 285 -2.58 12.89 -7.74
N GLY A 286 -2.32 11.60 -7.91
CA GLY A 286 -0.98 11.08 -7.94
C GLY A 286 -0.24 11.40 -9.24
N LYS A 287 1.08 11.46 -9.13
CA LYS A 287 2.02 11.61 -10.26
C LYS A 287 3.13 10.61 -10.09
N PHE A 288 3.60 10.05 -11.19
CA PHE A 288 4.76 9.19 -11.16
C PHE A 288 5.73 9.46 -12.29
N THR A 289 6.98 9.12 -12.05
CA THR A 289 8.07 9.12 -13.02
C THR A 289 8.92 7.88 -12.82
N LEU A 290 9.30 7.24 -13.92
CA LEU A 290 10.23 6.11 -13.96
C LEU A 290 11.22 6.38 -15.07
N GLN A 291 12.51 6.42 -14.76
CA GLN A 291 13.56 6.57 -15.75
C GLN A 291 14.70 5.62 -15.43
N GLY A 292 14.96 4.62 -16.26
CA GLY A 292 16.02 3.66 -15.98
C GLY A 292 15.99 2.38 -16.80
N ASP A 293 16.94 1.51 -16.48
CA ASP A 293 16.96 0.10 -16.86
C ASP A 293 15.75 -0.64 -16.26
N VAL A 294 14.94 -1.30 -17.09
CA VAL A 294 13.76 -2.02 -16.62
C VAL A 294 14.14 -3.21 -15.74
N ASP A 295 15.29 -3.86 -15.98
CA ASP A 295 15.76 -5.02 -15.22
C ASP A 295 16.25 -4.67 -13.81
N ALA A 296 16.51 -3.38 -13.54
CA ALA A 296 17.02 -2.89 -12.26
C ALA A 296 15.97 -2.18 -11.41
N PHE A 297 14.73 -2.08 -11.89
CA PHE A 297 13.61 -1.57 -11.11
C PHE A 297 13.43 -2.42 -9.83
N PRO A 298 13.13 -1.85 -8.64
CA PRO A 298 12.79 -0.46 -8.32
C PRO A 298 14.00 0.45 -8.00
N PHE A 299 15.21 0.04 -8.37
CA PHE A 299 16.45 0.82 -8.28
C PHE A 299 16.95 1.16 -6.87
N GLN A 300 16.49 0.48 -5.83
CA GLN A 300 16.98 0.74 -4.47
C GLN A 300 18.37 0.17 -4.27
N SER A 301 18.59 -1.07 -4.71
CA SER A 301 19.90 -1.73 -4.69
C SER A 301 20.86 -1.22 -5.77
N GLU A 302 20.33 -0.75 -6.91
CA GLU A 302 21.11 -0.29 -8.06
C GLU A 302 20.82 1.17 -8.47
N GLN A 303 21.04 2.12 -7.56
CA GLN A 303 20.64 3.53 -7.74
C GLN A 303 21.21 4.22 -8.99
N GLY A 304 22.35 3.75 -9.52
CA GLY A 304 22.98 4.31 -10.72
C GLY A 304 22.30 3.91 -12.03
N LYS A 305 21.40 2.92 -12.01
CA LYS A 305 20.72 2.39 -13.20
C LYS A 305 19.38 3.06 -13.50
N GLY A 306 18.87 3.88 -12.59
CA GLY A 306 17.60 4.58 -12.81
C GLY A 306 17.07 5.31 -11.60
N TYR A 307 15.82 5.78 -11.69
CA TYR A 307 15.07 6.48 -10.65
C TYR A 307 13.57 6.22 -10.83
N PHE A 308 12.88 6.04 -9.71
CA PHE A 308 11.43 5.86 -9.66
C PHE A 308 10.87 6.74 -8.53
N ASP A 309 9.79 7.47 -8.83
CA ASP A 309 9.11 8.33 -7.87
C ASP A 309 7.61 8.32 -8.14
N VAL A 310 6.84 8.22 -7.06
CA VAL A 310 5.39 8.39 -7.05
C VAL A 310 5.06 9.33 -5.91
N THR A 311 4.19 10.32 -6.14
CA THR A 311 3.60 11.15 -5.10
C THR A 311 2.09 11.14 -5.23
N ALA A 312 1.35 11.08 -4.13
CA ALA A 312 -0.11 11.11 -4.13
C ALA A 312 -0.69 11.67 -2.83
N ALA A 313 -1.86 12.30 -2.89
CA ALA A 313 -2.61 12.69 -1.71
C ALA A 313 -3.36 11.50 -1.13
N VAL A 314 -3.41 11.38 0.20
CA VAL A 314 -4.14 10.32 0.89
C VAL A 314 -5.41 10.90 1.52
N ARG A 315 -6.56 10.25 1.31
CA ARG A 315 -7.84 10.64 1.91
C ARG A 315 -8.55 9.46 2.57
N ASP A 316 -9.15 9.74 3.72
CA ASP A 316 -10.04 8.85 4.49
C ASP A 316 -9.42 7.46 4.74
N ALA A 317 -8.11 7.44 4.98
CA ALA A 317 -7.38 6.20 5.13
C ALA A 317 -7.58 5.58 6.53
N GLN A 318 -7.68 4.26 6.55
CA GLN A 318 -7.74 3.43 7.75
C GLN A 318 -6.59 2.42 7.69
N ILE A 319 -5.69 2.51 8.68
CA ILE A 319 -4.47 1.70 8.74
C ILE A 319 -4.43 0.92 10.05
N ASP A 320 -4.35 -0.39 9.91
CA ASP A 320 -4.01 -1.31 11.00
C ASP A 320 -2.52 -1.66 10.91
N TYR A 321 -1.72 -1.00 11.74
CA TYR A 321 -0.26 -1.13 11.69
C TYR A 321 0.26 -2.36 12.44
N TRP A 322 -0.61 -3.12 13.12
CA TRP A 322 -0.23 -4.32 13.86
C TRP A 322 -1.29 -5.41 13.74
N GLN A 323 -0.96 -6.43 12.96
CA GLN A 323 -1.81 -7.60 12.78
C GLN A 323 -1.68 -8.50 14.02
N ALA A 324 -2.53 -8.31 15.02
CA ALA A 324 -2.56 -9.22 16.16
C ALA A 324 -3.14 -10.58 15.73
N SER A 325 -2.57 -11.67 16.24
CA SER A 325 -3.18 -12.98 16.08
C SER A 325 -4.55 -13.02 16.78
N ALA A 326 -5.45 -13.94 16.42
CA ALA A 326 -6.79 -14.06 17.01
C ALA A 326 -6.84 -14.25 18.55
N ARG A 327 -5.68 -14.43 19.19
CA ARG A 327 -5.51 -14.59 20.64
C ARG A 327 -4.82 -13.39 21.32
N GLU A 328 -4.39 -12.40 20.56
CA GLU A 328 -3.65 -11.23 21.05
C GLU A 328 -4.54 -9.98 21.07
N ARG A 329 -4.34 -9.12 22.07
CA ARG A 329 -4.95 -7.78 22.07
C ARG A 329 -4.35 -6.96 20.93
N THR A 330 -5.17 -6.37 20.08
CA THR A 330 -4.74 -5.53 18.96
C THR A 330 -4.35 -4.13 19.44
N TRP A 331 -3.37 -3.52 18.77
CA TRP A 331 -3.18 -2.08 18.90
C TRP A 331 -4.38 -1.33 18.26
N PRO A 332 -4.70 -0.10 18.70
CA PRO A 332 -5.81 0.65 18.13
C PRO A 332 -5.54 1.01 16.67
N VAL A 333 -6.55 0.83 15.81
CA VAL A 333 -6.49 1.17 14.38
C VAL A 333 -6.44 2.69 14.19
N LEU A 334 -5.64 3.15 13.22
CA LEU A 334 -5.60 4.55 12.78
C LEU A 334 -6.70 4.80 11.75
N ARG A 335 -7.41 5.93 11.87
CA ARG A 335 -8.54 6.30 11.01
C ARG A 335 -8.48 7.77 10.62
N ASP A 336 -9.33 8.13 9.67
CA ASP A 336 -9.50 9.51 9.18
C ASP A 336 -8.16 10.14 8.79
N ILE A 337 -7.27 9.30 8.24
CA ILE A 337 -5.90 9.69 7.92
C ILE A 337 -5.92 10.50 6.63
N GLN A 338 -5.31 11.69 6.68
CA GLN A 338 -5.18 12.59 5.54
C GLN A 338 -3.75 13.15 5.46
N GLY A 339 -3.21 13.19 4.25
CA GLY A 339 -1.83 13.63 4.04
C GLY A 339 -1.29 13.36 2.65
N GLN A 340 0.01 13.10 2.57
CA GLN A 340 0.74 12.82 1.34
C GLN A 340 1.50 11.51 1.49
N LEU A 341 1.54 10.73 0.40
CA LEU A 341 2.34 9.53 0.25
C LEU A 341 3.36 9.77 -0.86
N ARG A 342 4.59 9.31 -0.65
CA ARG A 342 5.64 9.25 -1.66
C ARG A 342 6.26 7.86 -1.68
N VAL A 343 6.38 7.28 -2.86
CA VAL A 343 7.26 6.13 -3.10
C VAL A 343 8.46 6.66 -3.84
N GLU A 344 9.65 6.50 -3.27
CA GLU A 344 10.91 6.87 -3.92
C GLU A 344 11.76 5.61 -3.98
N ARG A 345 11.99 5.09 -5.19
CA ARG A 345 12.60 3.77 -5.43
C ARG A 345 11.80 2.68 -4.71
N ALA A 346 12.43 1.89 -3.83
CA ALA A 346 11.75 0.94 -2.95
C ALA A 346 11.43 1.51 -1.56
N GLY A 347 11.53 2.82 -1.36
CA GLY A 347 11.19 3.49 -0.10
C GLY A 347 9.74 4.01 -0.11
N LEU A 348 9.00 3.79 0.96
CA LEU A 348 7.66 4.31 1.19
C LEU A 348 7.68 5.39 2.27
N TYR A 349 7.12 6.56 2.00
CA TYR A 349 7.14 7.71 2.92
C TYR A 349 5.76 8.37 2.97
N GLY A 350 5.08 8.27 4.10
CA GLY A 350 3.81 8.94 4.37
C GLY A 350 3.99 10.05 5.39
N THR A 351 3.47 11.24 5.09
CA THR A 351 3.37 12.36 6.04
C THR A 351 1.93 12.80 6.12
N PHE A 352 1.37 12.68 7.31
CA PHE A 352 -0.04 12.89 7.59
C PHE A 352 -0.22 14.00 8.63
N THR A 353 -1.11 14.94 8.31
CA THR A 353 -1.41 16.11 9.15
C THR A 353 -2.66 15.89 10.00
N GLN A 354 -3.43 14.84 9.70
CA GLN A 354 -4.62 14.46 10.43
C GLN A 354 -4.70 12.94 10.47
N ALA A 355 -4.90 12.41 11.67
CA ALA A 355 -5.26 11.03 11.91
C ALA A 355 -5.96 10.93 13.27
N SER A 356 -6.79 9.91 13.45
CA SER A 356 -7.45 9.61 14.72
C SER A 356 -7.11 8.20 15.18
N VAL A 357 -6.77 8.06 16.46
CA VAL A 357 -6.52 6.78 17.13
C VAL A 357 -7.79 6.40 17.89
N LEU A 358 -8.47 5.35 17.46
CA LEU A 358 -9.74 4.92 18.06
C LEU A 358 -9.48 3.90 19.17
N ILE A 359 -9.12 4.38 20.36
CA ILE A 359 -8.89 3.57 21.56
C ILE A 359 -10.23 3.15 22.21
N ASP A 360 -11.17 4.09 22.24
CA ASP A 360 -12.55 3.92 22.68
C ASP A 360 -13.46 4.60 21.64
N PRO A 361 -14.51 3.92 21.12
CA PRO A 361 -15.50 4.52 20.23
C PRO A 361 -16.07 5.85 20.72
N ALA A 362 -16.14 6.07 22.04
CA ALA A 362 -16.70 7.27 22.63
C ALA A 362 -15.74 8.48 22.67
N SER A 363 -14.44 8.29 22.48
CA SER A 363 -13.45 9.36 22.69
C SER A 363 -12.16 9.14 21.88
N PRO A 364 -12.16 9.45 20.57
CA PRO A 364 -10.98 9.32 19.73
C PRO A 364 -9.87 10.27 20.16
N VAL A 365 -8.62 9.82 20.05
CA VAL A 365 -7.43 10.66 20.25
C VAL A 365 -6.98 11.19 18.90
N GLN A 366 -6.79 12.51 18.81
CA GLN A 366 -6.31 13.16 17.59
C GLN A 366 -4.78 13.07 17.51
N ALA A 367 -4.27 12.61 16.38
CA ALA A 367 -2.85 12.71 16.03
C ALA A 367 -2.63 13.95 15.17
N THR A 368 -1.88 14.91 15.69
CA THR A 368 -1.55 16.18 15.00
C THR A 368 -0.39 16.03 14.02
N LYS A 369 0.37 14.94 14.16
CA LYS A 369 1.45 14.55 13.24
C LYS A 369 1.50 13.02 13.21
N LEU A 370 1.62 12.46 12.02
CA LEU A 370 1.88 11.04 11.83
C LEU A 370 2.77 10.90 10.59
N ASP A 371 4.00 10.46 10.78
CA ASP A 371 4.86 10.02 9.70
C ASP A 371 4.95 8.49 9.75
N ILE A 372 4.78 7.83 8.61
CA ILE A 372 4.95 6.38 8.45
C ILE A 372 5.96 6.16 7.33
N THR A 373 7.07 5.46 7.60
CA THR A 373 8.10 5.23 6.59
C THR A 373 8.55 3.77 6.55
N ILE A 374 8.85 3.28 5.35
CA ILE A 374 9.53 2.03 5.09
C ILE A 374 10.71 2.37 4.18
N PRO A 375 11.93 2.56 4.71
CA PRO A 375 13.07 3.03 3.91
C PRO A 375 13.49 2.08 2.79
N ASN A 376 13.20 0.78 2.95
CA ASN A 376 13.48 -0.25 1.96
C ASN A 376 12.41 -1.36 2.03
N MET A 377 11.70 -1.58 0.93
CA MET A 377 10.69 -2.63 0.76
C MET A 377 11.23 -3.91 0.10
N GLU A 378 12.47 -3.94 -0.38
CA GLU A 378 13.06 -5.14 -1.02
C GLU A 378 13.44 -6.20 0.04
N HIS A 379 14.13 -5.78 1.12
CA HIS A 379 14.68 -6.69 2.14
C HIS A 379 14.73 -6.03 3.53
N ASP A 380 14.65 -6.84 4.58
CA ASP A 380 14.77 -6.41 6.00
C ASP A 380 13.89 -5.20 6.36
N SER A 381 12.68 -5.15 5.79
CA SER A 381 11.79 -4.01 5.89
C SER A 381 11.34 -3.74 7.33
N ILE A 382 11.47 -2.48 7.75
CA ILE A 382 11.03 -1.97 9.05
C ILE A 382 10.08 -0.81 8.80
N VAL A 383 8.89 -0.88 9.38
CA VAL A 383 7.94 0.23 9.41
C VAL A 383 8.31 1.14 10.59
N HIS A 384 8.68 2.38 10.29
CA HIS A 384 8.87 3.42 11.29
C HIS A 384 7.61 4.28 11.39
N ILE A 385 7.13 4.51 12.61
CA ILE A 385 6.00 5.39 12.89
C ILE A 385 6.50 6.49 13.83
N ASP A 386 6.37 7.75 13.43
CA ASP A 386 6.64 8.93 14.28
C ASP A 386 5.34 9.72 14.39
N ALA A 387 4.68 9.57 15.54
CA ALA A 387 3.38 10.14 15.80
C ALA A 387 3.45 11.15 16.95
N GLN A 388 2.64 12.21 16.85
CA GLN A 388 2.36 13.11 17.94
C GLN A 388 0.86 13.22 18.13
N SER A 389 0.37 12.81 19.29
CA SER A 389 -1.05 12.88 19.63
C SER A 389 -1.34 13.83 20.77
N HIS A 390 -2.55 14.39 20.74
CA HIS A 390 -3.08 15.28 21.76
C HIS A 390 -4.51 14.87 22.11
N GLY A 391 -4.83 14.80 23.39
CA GLY A 391 -6.18 14.49 23.82
C GLY A 391 -6.38 14.43 25.33
N SER A 392 -7.63 14.21 25.73
CA SER A 392 -7.98 14.00 27.13
C SER A 392 -7.25 12.77 27.68
N ALA A 393 -6.69 12.89 28.87
CA ALA A 393 -6.02 11.78 29.56
C ALA A 393 -6.94 10.55 29.71
N ALA A 394 -8.26 10.77 29.85
CA ALA A 394 -9.26 9.72 29.92
C ALA A 394 -9.33 8.87 28.64
N SER A 395 -9.05 9.47 27.47
CA SER A 395 -9.05 8.76 26.18
C SER A 395 -7.90 7.77 26.02
N TYR A 396 -6.81 7.95 26.78
CA TYR A 396 -5.65 7.06 26.75
C TYR A 396 -5.77 5.90 27.75
N ALA A 397 -6.55 6.05 28.82
CA ALA A 397 -6.69 5.04 29.88
C ALA A 397 -7.08 3.64 29.36
N PRO A 398 -7.98 3.48 28.37
CA PRO A 398 -8.33 2.15 27.87
C PRO A 398 -7.20 1.44 27.12
N LEU A 399 -6.09 2.11 26.75
CA LEU A 399 -4.91 1.44 26.18
C LEU A 399 -4.35 0.39 27.12
N PHE A 400 -4.26 0.69 28.42
CA PHE A 400 -3.76 -0.26 29.41
C PHE A 400 -4.64 -1.49 29.50
N LYS A 401 -5.96 -1.34 29.29
CA LYS A 401 -6.91 -2.45 29.34
C LYS A 401 -7.04 -3.22 28.02
N ASN A 402 -6.96 -2.54 26.88
CA ASN A 402 -7.36 -3.08 25.58
C ASN A 402 -6.19 -3.38 24.63
N SER A 403 -4.95 -3.05 25.00
CA SER A 403 -3.76 -3.28 24.17
C SER A 403 -2.73 -4.18 24.87
N PRO A 404 -1.67 -4.65 24.17
CA PRO A 404 -0.56 -5.38 24.77
C PRO A 404 0.15 -4.65 25.92
N LEU A 405 0.00 -3.32 26.01
CA LEU A 405 0.56 -2.51 27.10
C LEU A 405 0.08 -2.97 28.49
N GLY A 406 -1.13 -3.54 28.59
CA GLY A 406 -1.65 -4.08 29.84
C GLY A 406 -0.83 -5.24 30.39
N GLU A 407 -0.43 -6.17 29.52
CA GLU A 407 0.41 -7.31 29.90
C GLU A 407 1.78 -6.84 30.41
N MET A 408 2.35 -5.78 29.81
CA MET A 408 3.63 -5.22 30.25
C MET A 408 3.61 -4.66 31.68
N VAL A 409 2.42 -4.26 32.17
CA VAL A 409 2.23 -3.73 33.52
C VAL A 409 1.41 -4.68 34.40
N ASN A 410 1.31 -5.96 34.04
CA ASN A 410 0.55 -6.98 34.77
C ASN A 410 -0.90 -6.56 35.09
N HIS A 411 -1.53 -5.77 34.20
CA HIS A 411 -2.89 -5.22 34.35
C HIS A 411 -3.11 -4.35 35.61
N GLU A 412 -2.03 -3.91 36.29
CA GLU A 412 -2.08 -3.08 37.51
C GLU A 412 -2.61 -1.67 37.27
N LEU A 413 -2.67 -1.25 36.01
CA LEU A 413 -3.20 0.05 35.59
C LEU A 413 -4.59 -0.03 34.95
N ASP A 414 -5.26 -1.19 34.99
CA ASP A 414 -6.60 -1.37 34.40
C ASP A 414 -7.67 -0.47 35.03
N ALA A 415 -7.51 -0.12 36.31
CA ALA A 415 -8.41 0.76 37.05
C ALA A 415 -8.03 2.25 36.96
N LEU A 416 -6.94 2.58 36.25
CA LEU A 416 -6.42 3.95 36.16
C LEU A 416 -7.46 4.90 35.57
N ARG A 417 -7.79 5.95 36.31
CA ARG A 417 -8.53 7.10 35.80
C ARG A 417 -7.61 8.31 35.75
N ALA A 418 -7.63 8.99 34.62
CA ALA A 418 -6.82 10.16 34.36
C ALA A 418 -7.70 11.30 33.82
N GLU A 419 -7.46 12.51 34.33
CA GLU A 419 -8.11 13.74 33.89
C GLU A 419 -7.07 14.79 33.54
N GLY A 420 -7.38 15.65 32.58
CA GLY A 420 -6.48 16.66 32.04
C GLY A 420 -6.18 16.40 30.56
N GLN A 421 -5.22 17.15 30.01
CA GLN A 421 -4.79 17.02 28.61
C GLN A 421 -3.38 16.43 28.57
N TRP A 422 -3.15 15.51 27.65
CA TRP A 422 -1.85 14.88 27.40
C TRP A 422 -1.40 15.12 25.97
N ASP A 423 -0.12 15.48 25.84
CA ASP A 423 0.62 15.40 24.59
C ASP A 423 1.49 14.14 24.65
N VAL A 424 1.36 13.28 23.64
CA VAL A 424 2.06 11.98 23.61
C VAL A 424 2.77 11.82 22.26
N PRO A 425 4.05 12.23 22.16
CA PRO A 425 4.90 11.81 21.06
C PRO A 425 5.31 10.34 21.24
N LEU A 426 5.22 9.59 20.15
CA LEU A 426 5.46 8.16 20.06
C LEU A 426 6.29 7.84 18.83
N LYS A 427 7.31 7.01 19.01
CA LYS A 427 8.09 6.41 17.94
C LYS A 427 8.00 4.89 18.04
N LEU A 428 7.69 4.25 16.92
CA LEU A 428 7.68 2.79 16.79
C LEU A 428 8.60 2.39 15.64
N ALA A 429 9.31 1.28 15.82
CA ALA A 429 9.95 0.56 14.72
C ALA A 429 9.44 -0.88 14.75
N VAL A 430 8.74 -1.26 13.68
CA VAL A 430 8.08 -2.56 13.52
C VAL A 430 8.79 -3.31 12.38
N PRO A 431 9.72 -4.24 12.69
CA PRO A 431 10.26 -5.14 11.68
C PRO A 431 9.14 -6.01 11.12
N LEU A 432 9.04 -6.12 9.79
CA LEU A 432 7.98 -6.91 9.14
C LEU A 432 8.28 -8.41 9.14
N GLN A 433 9.55 -8.79 9.27
CA GLN A 433 9.96 -10.19 9.42
C GLN A 433 9.50 -10.76 10.76
N ALA A 434 8.91 -11.95 10.71
CA ALA A 434 8.42 -12.65 11.89
C ALA A 434 9.51 -12.89 12.95
N GLY A 435 9.14 -12.70 14.22
CA GLY A 435 9.99 -13.01 15.38
C GLY A 435 11.00 -11.92 15.76
N LYS A 436 11.13 -10.83 15.00
CA LYS A 436 11.92 -9.66 15.40
C LYS A 436 11.10 -8.78 16.37
N PRO A 437 11.70 -8.26 17.46
CA PRO A 437 10.98 -7.46 18.44
C PRO A 437 10.64 -6.06 17.91
N VAL A 438 9.47 -5.55 18.28
CA VAL A 438 9.09 -4.14 18.08
C VAL A 438 9.80 -3.28 19.12
N THR A 439 10.35 -2.15 18.69
CA THR A 439 10.87 -1.13 19.63
C THR A 439 9.92 0.04 19.73
N VAL A 440 9.83 0.61 20.93
CA VAL A 440 8.95 1.74 21.22
C VAL A 440 9.70 2.78 22.03
N ALA A 441 9.49 4.06 21.71
CA ALA A 441 10.01 5.16 22.51
C ALA A 441 9.01 6.31 22.51
N GLY A 442 8.66 6.82 23.69
CA GLY A 442 7.72 7.92 23.80
C GLY A 442 7.74 8.58 25.16
N HIS A 443 6.87 9.57 25.33
CA HIS A 443 6.57 10.12 26.65
C HIS A 443 5.17 10.68 26.72
N VAL A 444 4.63 10.71 27.94
CA VAL A 444 3.42 11.44 28.27
C VAL A 444 3.81 12.77 28.88
N ALA A 445 3.54 13.87 28.17
CA ALA A 445 3.68 15.20 28.74
C ALA A 445 2.39 15.57 29.49
N MET A 446 2.51 15.68 30.80
CA MET A 446 1.39 15.97 31.69
C MET A 446 1.33 17.48 31.97
N GLN A 447 0.15 18.05 31.81
CA GLN A 447 -0.12 19.44 32.12
C GLN A 447 -1.37 19.53 33.00
N ASN A 448 -1.16 19.83 34.29
CA ASN A 448 -2.24 19.91 35.28
C ASN A 448 -3.11 18.64 35.32
N THR A 449 -2.47 17.46 35.23
CA THR A 449 -3.15 16.17 35.22
C THR A 449 -3.60 15.78 36.62
N ALA A 450 -4.78 15.17 36.74
CA ALA A 450 -5.18 14.42 37.93
C ALA A 450 -5.17 12.92 37.63
N LEU A 451 -4.52 12.14 38.49
CA LEU A 451 -4.41 10.69 38.35
C LEU A 451 -5.02 10.01 39.58
N ARG A 452 -5.86 9.01 39.33
CA ARG A 452 -6.43 8.13 40.34
C ARG A 452 -6.20 6.69 39.89
N VAL A 453 -5.24 6.02 40.53
CA VAL A 453 -4.88 4.63 40.20
C VAL A 453 -5.96 3.67 40.67
N TYR A 454 -6.39 3.82 41.92
CA TYR A 454 -7.43 2.99 42.53
C TYR A 454 -8.49 3.85 43.21
N ASP A 455 -9.72 3.33 43.30
CA ASP A 455 -10.83 4.09 43.87
C ASP A 455 -10.67 4.39 45.37
N TYR A 456 -9.95 3.54 46.10
CA TYR A 456 -9.66 3.69 47.52
C TYR A 456 -8.42 4.54 47.83
N LEU A 457 -7.65 4.96 46.81
CA LEU A 457 -6.48 5.81 46.99
C LEU A 457 -6.81 7.28 46.73
N PRO A 458 -6.24 8.22 47.52
CA PRO A 458 -6.36 9.64 47.22
C PRO A 458 -5.76 9.97 45.85
N PRO A 459 -6.45 10.78 45.02
CA PRO A 459 -5.93 11.14 43.71
C PRO A 459 -4.72 12.06 43.84
N MET A 460 -3.74 11.85 42.96
CA MET A 460 -2.69 12.83 42.69
C MET A 460 -3.26 13.92 41.80
N ARG A 461 -2.97 15.18 42.09
CA ARG A 461 -3.53 16.34 41.39
C ARG A 461 -2.42 17.25 40.89
N ARG A 462 -2.75 18.07 39.89
CA ARG A 462 -1.85 19.10 39.34
C ARG A 462 -0.49 18.53 38.92
N LEU A 463 -0.48 17.30 38.40
CA LEU A 463 0.73 16.67 37.90
C LEU A 463 1.21 17.41 36.65
N GLN A 464 2.48 17.76 36.65
CA GLN A 464 3.17 18.47 35.58
C GLN A 464 4.59 17.93 35.42
N GLY A 465 4.98 17.65 34.19
CA GLY A 465 6.28 17.07 33.84
C GLY A 465 6.13 16.00 32.76
N ARG A 466 7.12 15.12 32.63
CA ARG A 466 7.10 14.07 31.62
C ARG A 466 7.32 12.69 32.25
N LEU A 467 6.57 11.72 31.75
CA LEU A 467 6.79 10.31 32.00
C LEU A 467 7.20 9.64 30.68
N TYR A 468 8.47 9.29 30.55
CA TYR A 468 9.01 8.63 29.38
C TYR A 468 8.86 7.12 29.49
N PHE A 469 8.80 6.45 28.34
CA PHE A 469 8.72 5.01 28.26
C PHE A 469 9.45 4.46 27.03
N THR A 470 9.96 3.24 27.16
CA THR A 470 10.45 2.34 26.10
C THR A 470 9.79 0.97 26.24
N GLU A 471 10.19 -0.01 25.44
CA GLU A 471 9.75 -1.41 25.56
C GLU A 471 10.05 -2.02 26.94
N ASP A 472 11.04 -1.49 27.65
CA ASP A 472 11.62 -2.09 28.85
C ASP A 472 11.83 -1.10 30.00
N ALA A 473 11.56 0.19 29.81
CA ALA A 473 11.78 1.21 30.83
C ALA A 473 10.66 2.26 30.89
N VAL A 474 10.47 2.82 32.09
CA VAL A 474 9.60 3.97 32.35
C VAL A 474 10.31 4.89 33.33
N TRP A 475 10.42 6.19 33.03
CA TRP A 475 11.05 7.13 33.97
C TRP A 475 10.41 8.51 33.97
N ALA A 476 10.46 9.16 35.12
CA ALA A 476 9.94 10.50 35.33
C ALA A 476 11.05 11.54 35.16
N GLU A 477 10.74 12.61 34.44
CA GLU A 477 11.58 13.80 34.32
C GLU A 477 10.78 15.02 34.78
N ASN A 478 11.29 15.72 35.80
CA ASN A 478 10.68 16.93 36.34
C ASN A 478 9.19 16.78 36.72
N LEU A 479 8.75 15.56 37.06
CA LEU A 479 7.34 15.27 37.36
C LEU A 479 7.01 15.68 38.78
N ARG A 480 6.14 16.68 38.92
CA ARG A 480 5.72 17.27 40.20
C ARG A 480 4.21 17.46 40.23
N GLY A 481 3.63 17.50 41.42
CA GLY A 481 2.22 17.81 41.59
C GLY A 481 1.87 17.93 43.05
N SER A 482 0.66 17.50 43.41
CA SER A 482 0.23 17.41 44.80
C SER A 482 -0.49 16.10 45.10
N TRP A 483 -0.29 15.63 46.33
CA TRP A 483 -1.01 14.48 46.88
C TRP A 483 -1.44 14.83 48.30
N LEU A 484 -2.72 14.58 48.62
CA LEU A 484 -3.33 15.00 49.89
C LEU A 484 -3.08 16.49 50.22
N GLY A 485 -3.14 17.35 49.20
CA GLY A 485 -2.94 18.80 49.34
C GLY A 485 -1.49 19.26 49.57
N GLN A 486 -0.52 18.34 49.63
CA GLN A 486 0.90 18.65 49.82
C GLN A 486 1.70 18.46 48.52
N PRO A 487 2.84 19.17 48.34
CA PRO A 487 3.72 18.96 47.20
C PRO A 487 4.21 17.51 47.08
N LEU A 488 4.20 16.99 45.86
CA LEU A 488 4.67 15.67 45.48
C LEU A 488 5.70 15.81 44.34
N THR A 489 6.82 15.11 44.45
CA THR A 489 7.80 14.94 43.36
C THR A 489 7.89 13.47 43.01
N ILE A 490 7.92 13.16 41.71
CA ILE A 490 8.10 11.82 41.17
C ILE A 490 9.39 11.84 40.34
N GLU A 491 10.31 10.95 40.65
CA GLU A 491 11.65 10.92 40.06
C GLU A 491 12.14 9.50 39.83
N LYS A 492 13.27 9.39 39.09
CA LYS A 492 13.89 8.13 38.64
C LYS A 492 12.94 7.36 37.71
N GLY A 493 13.06 6.05 37.67
CA GLY A 493 12.25 5.21 36.83
C GLY A 493 12.36 3.75 37.22
N VAL A 494 11.99 2.93 36.27
CA VAL A 494 12.12 1.48 36.24
C VAL A 494 12.71 1.15 34.88
N ALA A 495 13.70 0.26 34.83
CA ALA A 495 14.25 -0.22 33.56
C ALA A 495 14.62 -1.69 33.73
N TYR A 496 14.33 -2.52 32.73
CA TYR A 496 14.60 -3.95 32.72
C TYR A 496 15.61 -4.31 31.65
N GLU A 497 16.46 -5.30 31.94
CA GLU A 497 17.30 -5.98 30.96
C GLU A 497 17.03 -7.48 31.14
N GLY A 498 16.18 -8.04 30.27
CA GLY A 498 15.56 -9.35 30.50
C GLY A 498 14.70 -9.34 31.78
N ASN A 499 14.96 -10.27 32.71
CA ASN A 499 14.25 -10.35 34.00
C ASN A 499 14.93 -9.56 35.14
N GLN A 500 15.97 -8.77 34.86
CA GLN A 500 16.71 -8.04 35.90
C GLN A 500 16.53 -6.53 35.79
N PRO A 501 16.40 -5.79 36.93
CA PRO A 501 16.39 -4.33 36.91
C PRO A 501 17.75 -3.80 36.46
N ALA A 502 17.76 -2.99 35.40
CA ALA A 502 18.99 -2.50 34.78
C ALA A 502 19.53 -1.22 35.48
N LYS A 503 18.79 -0.11 35.35
CA LYS A 503 19.30 1.25 35.65
C LYS A 503 18.61 1.94 36.83
N TYR A 504 17.33 1.66 37.05
CA TYR A 504 16.56 2.29 38.09
C TYR A 504 15.79 1.24 38.88
N PRO A 505 15.89 1.23 40.24
CA PRO A 505 15.25 0.20 41.03
C PRO A 505 13.72 0.34 41.03
N GLY A 506 13.20 1.58 40.90
CA GLY A 506 11.79 1.90 41.07
C GLY A 506 11.45 3.38 40.90
N LEU A 507 10.21 3.66 40.51
CA LEU A 507 9.66 5.02 40.42
C LEU A 507 9.52 5.57 41.85
N THR A 508 10.21 6.67 42.15
CA THR A 508 10.31 7.22 43.51
C THR A 508 9.42 8.45 43.67
N PHE A 509 8.50 8.40 44.62
CA PHE A 509 7.58 9.45 45.01
C PHE A 509 8.04 10.05 46.34
N LYS A 510 8.22 11.37 46.40
CA LYS A 510 8.68 12.09 47.59
C LYS A 510 7.74 13.23 47.90
N GLY A 511 7.33 13.36 49.15
CA GLY A 511 6.46 14.43 49.58
C GLY A 511 6.27 14.46 51.09
N SER A 512 5.16 15.04 51.51
CA SER A 512 4.72 15.02 52.90
C SER A 512 3.24 14.71 52.95
N VAL A 513 2.79 14.01 53.99
CA VAL A 513 1.37 13.78 54.26
C VAL A 513 0.94 14.68 55.41
N ASP A 514 -0.15 15.40 55.20
CA ASP A 514 -0.84 16.15 56.25
C ASP A 514 -2.05 15.33 56.70
N MET A 515 -2.06 14.92 57.98
CA MET A 515 -3.09 14.01 58.50
C MET A 515 -4.48 14.63 58.51
N GLN A 516 -4.58 15.97 58.53
CA GLN A 516 -5.87 16.65 58.40
C GLN A 516 -6.48 16.41 57.00
N GLN A 517 -5.64 16.42 55.96
CA GLN A 517 -6.04 16.17 54.57
C GLN A 517 -6.28 14.68 54.31
N ALA A 518 -5.63 13.79 55.07
CA ALA A 518 -5.79 12.35 54.97
C ALA A 518 -7.10 11.81 55.59
N ARG A 519 -7.79 12.60 56.44
CA ARG A 519 -9.03 12.18 57.16
C ARG A 519 -10.08 11.45 56.30
N PRO A 520 -10.41 11.90 55.07
CA PRO A 520 -11.39 11.20 54.23
C PRO A 520 -10.97 9.78 53.81
N TRP A 521 -9.68 9.46 53.92
CA TRP A 521 -9.05 8.23 53.42
C TRP A 521 -8.58 7.30 54.53
N ILE A 522 -8.74 7.69 55.80
CA ILE A 522 -8.36 6.90 56.97
C ILE A 522 -9.56 6.68 57.90
N PRO A 523 -9.60 5.57 58.68
CA PRO A 523 -10.71 5.31 59.58
C PRO A 523 -10.91 6.41 60.64
N ALA A 524 -12.17 6.71 60.97
CA ALA A 524 -12.55 7.80 61.88
C ALA A 524 -11.85 7.74 63.25
N MET A 525 -11.56 6.53 63.76
CA MET A 525 -10.83 6.31 65.02
C MET A 525 -9.42 6.92 65.04
N TRP A 526 -8.83 7.22 63.88
CA TRP A 526 -7.50 7.83 63.75
C TRP A 526 -7.53 9.36 63.62
N HIS A 527 -8.70 9.97 63.38
CA HIS A 527 -8.82 11.40 63.03
C HIS A 527 -8.34 12.37 64.11
N GLU A 528 -8.54 12.00 65.37
CA GLU A 528 -8.12 12.78 66.54
C GLU A 528 -6.83 12.24 67.15
N ARG A 529 -6.52 10.96 66.91
CA ARG A 529 -5.37 10.28 67.51
C ARG A 529 -4.07 10.48 66.75
N VAL A 530 -4.13 10.84 65.47
CA VAL A 530 -2.93 11.06 64.66
C VAL A 530 -3.04 12.41 63.97
N GLN A 531 -2.12 13.31 64.30
CA GLN A 531 -2.16 14.70 63.86
C GLN A 531 -0.77 15.17 63.41
N GLY A 532 -0.74 16.26 62.64
CA GLY A 532 0.50 16.85 62.15
C GLY A 532 0.87 16.41 60.73
N ARG A 533 2.13 16.63 60.38
CA ARG A 533 2.67 16.43 59.03
C ARG A 533 3.97 15.66 59.11
N THR A 534 4.15 14.70 58.21
CA THR A 534 5.38 13.90 58.13
C THR A 534 5.85 13.75 56.69
N PRO A 535 7.17 13.80 56.42
CA PRO A 535 7.71 13.45 55.11
C PRO A 535 7.52 11.96 54.82
N PHE A 536 7.40 11.60 53.54
CA PHE A 536 7.42 10.21 53.11
C PHE A 536 8.23 10.04 51.83
N GLN A 537 8.75 8.84 51.66
CA GLN A 537 9.26 8.34 50.39
C GLN A 537 8.52 7.05 50.06
N PHE A 538 8.01 6.97 48.85
CA PHE A 538 7.37 5.79 48.30
C PHE A 538 8.16 5.35 47.04
N VAL A 539 8.46 4.06 46.90
CA VAL A 539 9.16 3.51 45.73
C VAL A 539 8.34 2.36 45.14
N LEU A 540 7.98 2.49 43.88
CA LEU A 540 7.25 1.50 43.09
C LEU A 540 8.22 0.72 42.21
N ASN A 541 8.35 -0.58 42.43
CA ASN A 541 9.13 -1.48 41.59
C ASN A 541 8.16 -2.42 40.85
N VAL A 542 8.22 -2.48 39.52
CA VAL A 542 7.27 -3.24 38.67
C VAL A 542 7.97 -4.45 38.05
N LEU A 543 8.30 -5.46 38.84
CA LEU A 543 9.00 -6.65 38.36
C LEU A 543 8.12 -7.43 37.36
N PRO A 544 8.69 -8.20 36.42
CA PRO A 544 7.93 -8.94 35.41
C PRO A 544 6.79 -9.81 35.98
N SER A 545 6.93 -10.33 37.20
CA SER A 545 5.91 -11.16 37.86
C SER A 545 5.43 -10.64 39.21
N ASP A 546 5.80 -9.41 39.61
CA ASP A 546 5.45 -8.89 40.94
C ASP A 546 5.52 -7.36 40.97
N VAL A 547 4.61 -6.72 41.71
CA VAL A 547 4.69 -5.28 41.98
C VAL A 547 5.00 -5.09 43.45
N VAL A 548 6.19 -4.52 43.72
CA VAL A 548 6.67 -4.26 45.07
C VAL A 548 6.61 -2.78 45.36
N LEU A 549 5.82 -2.44 46.36
CA LEU A 549 5.54 -1.09 46.81
C LEU A 549 6.21 -0.89 48.18
N THR A 550 7.23 -0.05 48.28
CA THR A 550 7.89 0.24 49.57
C THR A 550 7.65 1.68 49.99
N PHE A 551 7.14 1.88 51.20
CA PHE A 551 6.91 3.19 51.81
C PHE A 551 7.81 3.35 53.03
N ASP A 552 8.53 4.46 53.09
CA ASP A 552 9.42 4.82 54.19
C ASP A 552 9.06 6.21 54.73
N SER A 553 9.00 6.34 56.05
CA SER A 553 8.86 7.62 56.75
C SER A 553 9.53 7.53 58.12
N ASP A 554 10.16 8.61 58.60
CA ASP A 554 10.64 8.66 59.99
C ASP A 554 9.56 9.11 60.99
N LEU A 555 8.35 9.37 60.49
CA LEU A 555 7.19 9.89 61.21
C LEU A 555 7.48 11.17 62.01
N ASN A 556 8.54 11.90 61.67
CA ASN A 556 8.90 13.14 62.33
C ASN A 556 7.85 14.22 62.01
N GLY A 557 7.42 14.98 63.02
CA GLY A 557 6.34 15.97 62.93
C GLY A 557 4.92 15.41 63.11
N LEU A 558 4.78 14.08 63.28
CA LEU A 558 3.51 13.41 63.55
C LEU A 558 3.30 13.23 65.06
N ILE A 559 2.14 13.63 65.58
CA ILE A 559 1.69 13.33 66.94
C ILE A 559 0.82 12.08 66.90
N VAL A 560 1.10 11.10 67.76
CA VAL A 560 0.24 9.94 68.00
C VAL A 560 -0.24 9.98 69.44
N ASP A 561 -1.50 10.34 69.63
CA ASP A 561 -2.18 10.38 70.92
C ASP A 561 -2.90 9.05 71.17
N MET A 562 -2.10 8.08 71.61
CA MET A 562 -2.55 6.75 72.06
C MET A 562 -2.07 6.54 73.49
N PRO A 563 -2.74 5.67 74.29
CA PRO A 563 -2.22 5.27 75.58
C PRO A 563 -0.78 4.74 75.49
N LEU A 564 0.00 4.94 76.55
CA LEU A 564 1.31 4.30 76.67
C LEU A 564 1.19 2.79 76.46
N PRO A 565 2.13 2.15 75.73
CA PRO A 565 3.40 2.67 75.22
C PRO A 565 3.34 3.28 73.81
N MET A 566 2.16 3.44 73.20
CA MET A 566 2.00 3.91 71.82
C MET A 566 1.86 5.43 71.66
N GLN A 567 2.16 6.20 72.70
CA GLN A 567 2.15 7.67 72.63
C GLN A 567 3.43 8.19 71.95
N LYS A 568 3.29 9.10 70.99
CA LYS A 568 4.40 9.71 70.24
C LYS A 568 4.24 11.24 70.18
N PRO A 569 5.18 12.02 70.74
CA PRO A 569 5.27 13.46 70.48
C PRO A 569 5.82 13.75 69.06
N ALA A 570 5.62 14.98 68.58
CA ALA A 570 5.97 15.37 67.20
C ALA A 570 7.46 15.21 66.89
N GLU A 571 8.34 15.54 67.84
CA GLU A 571 9.80 15.59 67.67
C GLU A 571 10.45 14.21 67.67
N GLN A 572 9.76 13.20 68.21
CA GLN A 572 10.30 11.84 68.29
C GLN A 572 10.23 11.16 66.92
N ARG A 573 11.34 10.55 66.46
CA ARG A 573 11.36 9.79 65.21
C ARG A 573 10.93 8.34 65.44
N TRP A 574 9.93 7.88 64.70
CA TRP A 574 9.50 6.48 64.64
C TRP A 574 9.64 6.00 63.19
N PRO A 575 10.77 5.37 62.82
CA PRO A 575 10.96 4.84 61.47
C PRO A 575 9.86 3.84 61.12
N LEU A 576 9.06 4.14 60.11
CA LEU A 576 8.02 3.30 59.55
C LEU A 576 8.48 2.84 58.17
N GLN A 577 8.47 1.52 57.98
CA GLN A 577 8.63 0.88 56.69
C GLN A 577 7.39 0.04 56.41
N LEU A 578 6.76 0.27 55.26
CA LEU A 578 5.71 -0.58 54.74
C LEU A 578 6.20 -1.21 53.45
N ARG A 579 5.90 -2.49 53.25
CA ARG A 579 6.18 -3.21 52.01
C ARG A 579 4.93 -3.95 51.59
N TRP A 580 4.36 -3.56 50.46
CA TRP A 580 3.29 -4.28 49.79
C TRP A 580 3.89 -5.07 48.62
N GLN A 581 3.55 -6.33 48.50
CA GLN A 581 3.99 -7.18 47.38
C GLN A 581 2.95 -8.25 47.07
N GLY A 582 2.95 -8.78 45.85
CA GLY A 582 2.19 -9.97 45.51
C GLY A 582 2.61 -11.17 46.36
N ALA A 583 1.64 -11.95 46.82
CA ALA A 583 1.85 -13.20 47.56
C ALA A 583 1.23 -14.42 46.84
N GLY A 584 0.53 -14.19 45.72
CA GLY A 584 -0.16 -15.18 44.89
C GLY A 584 -1.04 -14.51 43.83
N PRO A 585 -1.79 -15.26 43.01
CA PRO A 585 -2.57 -14.71 41.89
C PRO A 585 -3.64 -13.69 42.27
N THR A 586 -4.24 -13.83 43.46
CA THR A 586 -5.27 -12.92 43.99
C THR A 586 -4.91 -12.40 45.38
N THR A 587 -3.69 -12.67 45.86
CA THR A 587 -3.32 -12.35 47.24
C THR A 587 -2.13 -11.41 47.25
N SER A 588 -2.21 -10.35 48.04
CA SER A 588 -1.10 -9.44 48.34
C SER A 588 -0.76 -9.47 49.83
N GLN A 589 0.49 -9.17 50.16
CA GLN A 589 0.95 -9.07 51.54
C GLN A 589 1.45 -7.66 51.84
N LEU A 590 0.92 -7.05 52.90
CA LEU A 590 1.41 -5.82 53.51
C LEU A 590 2.24 -6.16 54.74
N SER A 591 3.56 -5.98 54.65
CA SER A 591 4.47 -6.02 55.80
C SER A 591 4.65 -4.62 56.37
N VAL A 592 4.54 -4.49 57.69
CA VAL A 592 4.67 -3.24 58.45
C VAL A 592 5.78 -3.40 59.46
N ALA A 593 6.74 -2.49 59.47
CA ALA A 593 7.78 -2.39 60.49
C ALA A 593 7.80 -0.97 61.06
N LEU A 594 7.57 -0.83 62.36
CA LEU A 594 7.61 0.45 63.08
C LEU A 594 8.70 0.38 64.17
N GLY A 595 9.81 1.07 63.92
CA GLY A 595 11.01 1.03 64.73
C GLY A 595 11.62 -0.37 64.77
N ARG A 596 12.11 -0.78 65.94
CA ARG A 596 12.66 -2.14 66.19
C ARG A 596 11.70 -3.05 66.97
N SER A 597 10.52 -2.53 67.30
CA SER A 597 9.67 -3.12 68.35
C SER A 597 8.33 -3.64 67.83
N PHE A 598 7.88 -3.17 66.66
CA PHE A 598 6.59 -3.55 66.11
C PHE A 598 6.75 -4.02 64.67
N TYR A 599 6.31 -5.25 64.42
CA TYR A 599 6.25 -5.87 63.10
C TYR A 599 4.86 -6.49 62.94
N ALA A 600 4.21 -6.23 61.81
CA ALA A 600 2.94 -6.84 61.47
C ALA A 600 2.96 -7.26 60.00
N SER A 601 2.19 -8.30 59.68
CA SER A 601 1.96 -8.74 58.31
C SER A 601 0.47 -8.96 58.11
N PHE A 602 -0.08 -8.36 57.07
CA PHE A 602 -1.47 -8.48 56.69
C PHE A 602 -1.55 -9.10 55.30
N LEU A 603 -2.39 -10.11 55.14
CA LEU A 603 -2.73 -10.68 53.83
C LEU A 603 -4.03 -10.04 53.35
N HIS A 604 -4.03 -9.58 52.10
CA HIS A 604 -5.19 -9.06 51.39
C HIS A 604 -5.52 -10.02 50.25
N ASP A 605 -6.74 -10.53 50.22
CA ASP A 605 -7.28 -11.35 49.14
C ASP A 605 -8.21 -10.45 48.30
N THR A 606 -7.98 -10.41 46.99
CA THR A 606 -8.76 -9.62 46.02
C THR A 606 -9.89 -10.42 45.36
N ALA A 607 -10.07 -11.69 45.76
CA ALA A 607 -11.14 -12.58 45.27
C ALA A 607 -12.57 -12.15 45.68
#